data_AF-A0A925M8P9-F1
#
_entry.id   AF-A0A925M8P9-F1
#
_cell.length_a   1.000
_cell.length_b   1.000
_cell.length_c   1.000
_cell.angle_alpha   90.00
_cell.angle_beta   90.00
_cell.angle_gamma   90.00
#
_symmetry.space_group_name_H-M   'P 1'
#
loop_
_entity.id
_entity.type
_entity.pdbx_description
1 polymer ?
#
loop_
_entity_poly.entity_id
_entity_poly.type
_entity_poly.pdbx_seq_one_letter_code
_entity_poly.pdbx_strand_id
1 'polypeptide(L)'
;MAELTTERRWKTFADVVAFALGTNVWISIVILPAIFVGALHGSTRIAAAALPFVVLMLGLARRSEAMLLGLFPAAILVPVALQPQLASSFVYGPVRFALVALGVIAYLFGVSFFTTWHEPPAPRSIRGLTSAQVGPAERWQRRERVYRMLTGMSLVIPTVLIAWVNFDNAIADYLGEMYPGRVALMTTALTVGAVVLWLIIYHYAFLGVLRPHRTGDRDLVTTLAQARADAKAGKPRPRFYLSVALALVAMAILILLRHLKG
;
A
#
# COMPACT_ATOMS: atom_id res chain seq x y z
N MET A 1 -28.58 -0.56 -8.92
CA MET A 1 -28.78 -1.21 -7.61
C MET A 1 -27.67 -2.20 -7.24
N ALA A 2 -27.17 -3.04 -8.17
CA ALA A 2 -26.06 -3.97 -7.87
C ALA A 2 -24.75 -3.27 -7.41
N GLU A 3 -24.42 -2.12 -8.00
CA GLU A 3 -23.18 -1.36 -7.74
C GLU A 3 -23.04 -0.85 -6.29
N LEU A 4 -24.15 -0.44 -5.66
CA LEU A 4 -24.16 -0.01 -4.25
C LEU A 4 -23.95 -1.17 -3.27
N THR A 5 -24.27 -2.40 -3.69
CA THR A 5 -24.19 -3.58 -2.81
C THR A 5 -22.79 -4.16 -2.74
N THR A 6 -22.05 -4.16 -3.85
CA THR A 6 -20.65 -4.60 -3.91
C THR A 6 -19.74 -3.66 -3.13
N GLU A 7 -19.90 -2.35 -3.32
CA GLU A 7 -19.11 -1.34 -2.62
C GLU A 7 -19.33 -1.39 -1.09
N ARG A 8 -20.58 -1.60 -0.64
CA ARG A 8 -20.87 -1.79 0.79
C ARG A 8 -20.20 -3.04 1.34
N ARG A 9 -20.32 -4.18 0.66
CA ARG A 9 -19.71 -5.46 1.10
C ARG A 9 -18.20 -5.37 1.21
N TRP A 10 -17.55 -4.73 0.23
CA TRP A 10 -16.10 -4.52 0.26
C TRP A 10 -15.67 -3.66 1.45
N LYS A 11 -16.37 -2.56 1.70
CA LYS A 11 -16.10 -1.68 2.86
C LYS A 11 -16.27 -2.42 4.18
N THR A 12 -17.31 -3.24 4.32
CA THR A 12 -17.50 -4.05 5.53
C THR A 12 -16.39 -5.10 5.70
N PHE A 13 -15.97 -5.74 4.61
CA PHE A 13 -14.85 -6.67 4.63
C PHE A 13 -13.53 -6.01 5.05
N ALA A 14 -13.22 -4.86 4.46
CA ALA A 14 -12.07 -4.04 4.84
C ALA A 14 -12.07 -3.67 6.33
N ASP A 15 -13.21 -3.20 6.85
CA ASP A 15 -13.37 -2.86 8.27
C ASP A 15 -13.14 -4.09 9.18
N VAL A 16 -13.66 -5.27 8.80
CA VAL A 16 -13.49 -6.52 9.55
C VAL A 16 -12.03 -6.98 9.56
N VAL A 17 -11.33 -6.91 8.42
CA VAL A 17 -9.92 -7.31 8.33
C VAL A 17 -9.05 -6.34 9.14
N ALA A 18 -9.27 -5.04 9.01
CA ALA A 18 -8.57 -4.02 9.78
C ALA A 18 -8.81 -4.17 11.29
N PHE A 19 -10.05 -4.49 11.70
CA PHE A 19 -10.38 -4.79 13.09
C PHE A 19 -9.65 -6.04 13.61
N ALA A 20 -9.67 -7.14 12.87
CA ALA A 20 -9.04 -8.39 13.27
C ALA A 20 -7.51 -8.22 13.42
N LEU A 21 -6.87 -7.60 12.44
CA LEU A 21 -5.44 -7.34 12.47
C LEU A 21 -5.06 -6.33 13.57
N GLY A 22 -5.82 -5.24 13.71
CA GLY A 22 -5.56 -4.24 14.74
C GLY A 22 -5.75 -4.79 16.16
N THR A 23 -6.78 -5.61 16.37
CA THR A 23 -7.01 -6.28 17.65
C THR A 23 -5.90 -7.28 17.96
N ASN A 24 -5.43 -8.04 16.98
CA ASN A 24 -4.30 -8.96 17.14
C ASN A 24 -3.03 -8.19 17.56
N VAL A 25 -2.71 -7.09 16.87
CA VAL A 25 -1.57 -6.23 17.21
C VAL A 25 -1.70 -5.65 18.62
N TRP A 26 -2.88 -5.14 18.99
CA TRP A 26 -3.14 -4.61 20.32
C TRP A 26 -2.96 -5.67 21.42
N ILE A 27 -3.54 -6.86 21.24
CA ILE A 27 -3.41 -7.96 22.21
C ILE A 27 -1.95 -8.36 22.35
N SER A 28 -1.26 -8.55 21.23
CA SER A 28 0.11 -9.05 21.22
C SER A 28 1.11 -8.05 21.78
N ILE A 29 0.92 -6.75 21.53
CA ILE A 29 1.87 -5.71 21.96
C ILE A 29 1.59 -5.21 23.37
N VAL A 30 0.32 -5.08 23.73
CA VAL A 30 -0.09 -4.38 24.96
C VAL A 30 -0.60 -5.37 25.99
N ILE A 31 -1.64 -6.13 25.66
CA ILE A 31 -2.37 -6.93 26.66
C ILE A 31 -1.54 -8.10 27.16
N LEU A 32 -0.96 -8.89 26.25
CA LEU A 32 -0.26 -10.12 26.61
C LEU A 32 1.02 -9.82 27.42
N PRO A 33 1.87 -8.84 27.05
CA PRO A 33 2.94 -8.33 27.91
C PRO A 33 2.45 -7.77 29.24
N ALA A 34 1.36 -6.99 29.25
CA ALA A 34 0.85 -6.37 30.48
C ALA A 34 0.32 -7.40 31.49
N ILE A 35 -0.28 -8.49 31.02
CA ILE A 35 -0.65 -9.61 31.88
C ILE A 35 0.61 -10.27 32.46
N PHE A 36 1.60 -10.54 31.62
CA PHE A 36 2.83 -11.25 32.02
C PHE A 36 3.65 -10.48 33.05
N VAL A 37 3.71 -9.15 32.92
CA VAL A 37 4.45 -8.26 33.83
C VAL A 37 3.59 -7.83 35.04
N GLY A 38 2.32 -8.24 35.11
CA GLY A 38 1.41 -7.83 36.18
C GLY A 38 1.06 -6.34 36.15
N ALA A 39 1.08 -5.74 34.96
CA ALA A 39 1.00 -4.31 34.74
C ALA A 39 -0.44 -3.75 34.73
N LEU A 40 -1.45 -4.64 34.70
CA LEU A 40 -2.89 -4.34 34.66
C LEU A 40 -3.52 -4.01 36.02
N HIS A 41 -2.78 -3.32 36.90
CA HIS A 41 -3.28 -2.91 38.20
C HIS A 41 -3.32 -1.38 38.30
N GLY A 42 -4.49 -0.83 38.63
CA GLY A 42 -4.73 0.61 38.75
C GLY A 42 -5.40 1.24 37.52
N SER A 43 -6.31 2.18 37.76
CA SER A 43 -7.20 2.79 36.76
C SER A 43 -6.45 3.46 35.60
N THR A 44 -5.33 4.15 35.89
CA THR A 44 -4.52 4.85 34.88
C THR A 44 -3.83 3.89 33.90
N ARG A 45 -3.33 2.76 34.41
CA ARG A 45 -2.65 1.73 33.60
C ARG A 45 -3.63 0.93 32.76
N ILE A 46 -4.80 0.63 33.31
CA ILE A 46 -5.91 0.01 32.57
C ILE A 46 -6.39 0.95 31.45
N ALA A 47 -6.55 2.25 31.75
CA ALA A 47 -6.93 3.23 30.73
C ALA A 47 -5.88 3.35 29.62
N ALA A 48 -4.59 3.37 29.97
CA ALA A 48 -3.51 3.36 28.99
C ALA A 48 -3.53 2.09 28.12
N ALA A 49 -3.75 0.91 28.71
CA ALA A 49 -3.85 -0.34 27.97
C ALA A 49 -5.07 -0.42 27.04
N ALA A 50 -6.18 0.23 27.40
CA ALA A 50 -7.40 0.30 26.59
C ALA A 50 -7.33 1.35 25.46
N LEU A 51 -6.51 2.39 25.62
CA LEU A 51 -6.41 3.51 24.68
C LEU A 51 -6.15 3.11 23.22
N PRO A 52 -5.20 2.19 22.90
CA PRO A 52 -5.01 1.74 21.52
C PRO A 52 -6.25 1.11 20.91
N PHE A 53 -6.99 0.32 21.70
CA PHE A 53 -8.23 -0.29 21.24
C PHE A 53 -9.33 0.75 20.99
N VAL A 54 -9.45 1.77 21.83
CA VAL A 54 -10.38 2.89 21.62
C VAL A 54 -10.03 3.65 20.35
N VAL A 55 -8.74 3.91 20.10
CA VAL A 55 -8.27 4.58 18.87
C VAL A 55 -8.55 3.74 17.62
N LEU A 56 -8.37 2.41 17.69
CA LEU A 56 -8.72 1.49 16.61
C LEU A 56 -10.22 1.57 16.30
N MET A 57 -11.06 1.46 17.32
CA MET A 57 -12.52 1.50 17.16
C MET A 57 -12.99 2.84 16.61
N LEU A 58 -12.43 3.95 17.09
CA LEU A 58 -12.72 5.29 16.54
C LEU A 58 -12.24 5.44 15.11
N GLY A 59 -11.07 4.91 14.78
CA GLY A 59 -10.51 4.92 13.42
C GLY A 59 -11.38 4.15 12.44
N LEU A 60 -11.89 2.99 12.84
CA LEU A 60 -12.83 2.19 12.04
C LEU A 60 -14.20 2.87 11.93
N ALA A 61 -14.76 3.36 13.03
CA ALA A 61 -16.06 4.04 13.04
C ALA A 61 -16.08 5.31 12.19
N ARG A 62 -14.97 6.07 12.21
CA ARG A 62 -14.79 7.28 11.38
C ARG A 62 -14.18 7.00 10.01
N ARG A 63 -13.78 5.74 9.73
CA ARG A 63 -13.04 5.32 8.53
C ARG A 63 -11.88 6.26 8.18
N SER A 64 -11.12 6.65 9.19
CA SER A 64 -10.05 7.64 9.06
C SER A 64 -8.70 6.95 8.86
N GLU A 65 -8.11 7.13 7.69
CA GLU A 65 -6.75 6.65 7.39
C GLU A 65 -5.72 7.22 8.38
N ALA A 66 -5.83 8.50 8.72
CA ALA A 66 -4.93 9.15 9.67
C ALA A 66 -5.02 8.51 11.06
N MET A 67 -6.22 8.08 11.48
CA MET A 67 -6.38 7.38 12.75
C MET A 67 -5.80 5.97 12.71
N LEU A 68 -6.09 5.22 11.64
CA LEU A 68 -5.69 3.81 11.54
C LEU A 68 -4.19 3.64 11.25
N LEU A 69 -3.59 4.49 10.41
CA LEU A 69 -2.18 4.41 10.03
C LEU A 69 -1.27 5.26 10.92
N GLY A 70 -1.78 6.33 11.52
CA GLY A 70 -1.01 7.26 12.36
C GLY A 70 -1.29 7.07 13.85
N LEU A 71 -2.50 7.41 14.28
CA LEU A 71 -2.83 7.45 15.72
C LEU A 71 -2.82 6.06 16.37
N PHE A 72 -3.29 5.00 15.71
CA PHE A 72 -3.33 3.67 16.31
C PHE A 72 -1.92 3.11 16.59
N PRO A 73 -0.96 3.12 15.62
CA PRO A 73 0.42 2.74 15.91
C PRO A 73 1.05 3.61 17.00
N ALA A 74 0.79 4.92 17.02
CA ALA A 74 1.29 5.81 18.07
C ALA A 74 0.68 5.48 19.45
N ALA A 75 -0.62 5.15 19.49
CA ALA A 75 -1.35 4.80 20.70
C ALA A 75 -0.78 3.53 21.36
N ILE A 76 -0.34 2.55 20.57
CA ILE A 76 0.32 1.33 21.06
C ILE A 76 1.60 1.65 21.87
N LEU A 77 2.28 2.75 21.57
CA LEU A 77 3.50 3.16 22.27
C LEU A 77 3.21 3.78 23.65
N VAL A 78 1.99 4.23 23.91
CA VAL A 78 1.64 4.90 25.18
C VAL A 78 1.77 3.95 26.38
N PRO A 79 1.21 2.73 26.38
CA PRO A 79 1.47 1.74 27.43
C PRO A 79 2.96 1.46 27.63
N VAL A 80 3.70 1.31 26.54
CA VAL A 80 5.14 1.00 26.56
C VAL A 80 5.95 2.15 27.18
N ALA A 81 5.59 3.40 26.87
CA ALA A 81 6.23 4.57 27.45
C ALA A 81 5.97 4.70 28.96
N LEU A 82 4.77 4.36 29.42
CA LEU A 82 4.41 4.38 30.85
C LEU A 82 5.01 3.19 31.62
N GLN A 83 5.22 2.07 30.95
CA GLN A 83 5.75 0.84 31.53
C GLN A 83 6.79 0.20 30.58
N PRO A 84 8.06 0.66 30.63
CA PRO A 84 9.11 0.17 29.74
C PRO A 84 9.37 -1.34 29.83
N GLN A 85 8.98 -1.96 30.96
CA GLN A 85 9.07 -3.40 31.21
C GLN A 85 8.27 -4.23 30.19
N LEU A 86 7.22 -3.65 29.59
CA LEU A 86 6.44 -4.29 28.53
C LEU A 86 7.28 -4.59 27.28
N ALA A 87 8.33 -3.79 27.02
CA ALA A 87 9.26 -3.96 25.90
C ALA A 87 10.54 -4.72 26.29
N SER A 88 10.61 -5.31 27.49
CA SER A 88 11.83 -6.02 27.91
C SER A 88 12.08 -7.27 27.06
N SER A 89 13.36 -7.57 26.83
CA SER A 89 13.82 -8.74 26.05
C SER A 89 13.35 -10.08 26.64
N PHE A 90 13.12 -10.14 27.96
CA PHE A 90 12.53 -11.32 28.62
C PHE A 90 11.08 -11.60 28.20
N VAL A 91 10.32 -10.57 27.82
CA VAL A 91 8.94 -10.70 27.33
C VAL A 91 8.93 -10.99 25.83
N TYR A 92 9.87 -10.39 25.09
CA TYR A 92 10.03 -10.53 23.64
C TYR A 92 11.31 -11.29 23.26
N GLY A 93 11.22 -12.63 23.28
CA GLY A 93 12.21 -13.45 22.57
C GLY A 93 12.15 -13.26 21.04
N PRO A 94 13.18 -13.68 20.28
CA PRO A 94 13.28 -13.43 18.83
C PRO A 94 12.05 -13.88 18.03
N VAL A 95 11.46 -15.01 18.41
CA VAL A 95 10.25 -15.57 17.76
C VAL A 95 9.02 -14.70 18.01
N ARG A 96 8.82 -14.23 19.26
CA ARG A 96 7.67 -13.36 19.61
C ARG A 96 7.81 -12.00 18.94
N PHE A 97 9.02 -11.46 18.91
CA PHE A 97 9.33 -10.22 18.19
C PHE A 97 8.99 -10.37 16.70
N ALA A 98 9.41 -11.45 16.04
CA ALA A 98 9.11 -11.70 14.64
C ALA A 98 7.59 -11.81 14.37
N LEU A 99 6.85 -12.55 15.22
CA LEU A 99 5.40 -12.67 15.10
C LEU A 99 4.69 -11.32 15.25
N VAL A 100 5.10 -10.51 16.22
CA VAL A 100 4.54 -9.17 16.43
C VAL A 100 4.90 -8.23 15.29
N ALA A 101 6.14 -8.22 14.84
CA ALA A 101 6.58 -7.42 13.70
C ALA A 101 5.78 -7.78 12.44
N LEU A 102 5.61 -9.08 12.16
CA LEU A 102 4.76 -9.56 11.05
C LEU A 102 3.30 -9.12 11.23
N GLY A 103 2.75 -9.18 12.44
CA GLY A 103 1.40 -8.72 12.73
C GLY A 103 1.21 -7.22 12.46
N VAL A 104 2.16 -6.39 12.89
CA VAL A 104 2.15 -4.93 12.63
C VAL A 104 2.28 -4.65 11.13
N ILE A 105 3.19 -5.32 10.43
CA ILE A 105 3.35 -5.19 8.98
C ILE A 105 2.07 -5.59 8.26
N ALA A 106 1.48 -6.74 8.62
CA ALA A 106 0.23 -7.21 8.05
C ALA A 106 -0.92 -6.22 8.31
N TYR A 107 -1.00 -5.63 9.51
CA TYR A 107 -1.96 -4.58 9.82
C TYR A 107 -1.77 -3.34 8.93
N LEU A 108 -0.55 -2.78 8.90
CA LEU A 108 -0.27 -1.56 8.13
C LEU A 108 -0.50 -1.78 6.63
N PHE A 109 -0.07 -2.94 6.12
CA PHE A 109 -0.31 -3.33 4.74
C PHE A 109 -1.80 -3.51 4.46
N GLY A 110 -2.52 -4.23 5.32
CA GLY A 110 -3.96 -4.44 5.20
C GLY A 110 -4.71 -3.13 5.16
N VAL A 111 -4.52 -2.27 6.16
CA VAL A 111 -5.18 -0.95 6.23
C VAL A 111 -4.81 -0.12 5.00
N SER A 112 -3.54 0.00 4.64
CA SER A 112 -3.13 0.79 3.48
C SER A 112 -3.71 0.26 2.17
N PHE A 113 -3.73 -1.06 1.98
CA PHE A 113 -4.27 -1.71 0.78
C PHE A 113 -5.78 -1.48 0.69
N PHE A 114 -6.52 -1.71 1.77
CA PHE A 114 -7.98 -1.60 1.75
C PHE A 114 -8.48 -0.16 1.71
N THR A 115 -7.70 0.82 2.19
CA THR A 115 -8.10 2.24 2.09
C THR A 115 -7.78 2.84 0.72
N THR A 116 -6.73 2.36 0.04
CA THR A 116 -6.36 2.84 -1.29
C THR A 116 -7.10 2.13 -2.44
N TRP A 117 -7.43 0.84 -2.28
CA TRP A 117 -8.03 0.06 -3.36
C TRP A 117 -9.52 0.35 -3.54
N HIS A 118 -9.83 1.15 -4.56
CA HIS A 118 -11.19 1.35 -5.05
C HIS A 118 -11.45 0.33 -6.15
N GLU A 119 -12.42 -0.57 -5.96
CA GLU A 119 -12.83 -1.49 -7.01
C GLU A 119 -13.31 -0.68 -8.22
N PRO A 120 -12.63 -0.74 -9.38
CA PRO A 120 -13.03 0.03 -10.54
C PRO A 120 -14.44 -0.41 -10.98
N PRO A 121 -15.27 0.52 -11.50
CA PRO A 121 -16.61 0.19 -11.94
C PRO A 121 -16.57 -0.95 -12.96
N ALA A 122 -17.56 -1.84 -12.89
CA ALA A 122 -17.62 -3.03 -13.74
C ALA A 122 -17.44 -2.64 -15.22
N PRO A 123 -16.48 -3.25 -15.94
CA PRO A 123 -16.16 -2.84 -17.29
C PRO A 123 -17.38 -3.04 -18.21
N ARG A 124 -17.79 -1.97 -18.91
CA ARG A 124 -18.93 -2.00 -19.85
C ARG A 124 -18.72 -2.97 -21.02
N SER A 125 -17.47 -3.26 -21.37
CA SER A 125 -17.13 -4.34 -22.30
C SER A 125 -15.74 -4.89 -21.97
N ILE A 126 -15.61 -6.20 -21.92
CA ILE A 126 -14.34 -6.88 -21.80
C ILE A 126 -13.95 -7.37 -23.19
N ARG A 127 -13.07 -6.64 -23.87
CA ARG A 127 -12.44 -7.13 -25.09
C ARG A 127 -11.02 -7.53 -24.76
N GLY A 128 -10.77 -8.83 -24.73
CA GLY A 128 -9.41 -9.36 -24.58
C GLY A 128 -8.55 -8.84 -25.73
N LEU A 129 -7.50 -8.09 -25.40
CA LEU A 129 -6.49 -7.74 -26.39
C LEU A 129 -5.81 -9.03 -26.84
N THR A 130 -5.74 -9.29 -28.13
CA THR A 130 -5.03 -10.44 -28.71
C THR A 130 -3.56 -10.46 -28.28
N SER A 131 -2.98 -9.29 -28.00
CA SER A 131 -1.63 -9.14 -27.44
C SER A 131 -1.49 -9.63 -25.98
N ALA A 132 -2.58 -9.74 -25.22
CA ALA A 132 -2.54 -10.28 -23.86
C ALA A 132 -2.43 -11.81 -23.82
N GLN A 133 -2.73 -12.50 -24.93
CA GLN A 133 -2.64 -13.96 -25.04
C GLN A 133 -1.21 -14.45 -25.31
N VAL A 134 -0.30 -13.57 -25.74
CA VAL A 134 1.09 -13.90 -26.14
C VAL A 134 2.04 -13.99 -24.94
N GLY A 135 1.55 -13.69 -23.73
CA GLY A 135 2.35 -13.67 -22.50
C GLY A 135 3.25 -12.43 -22.39
N PRO A 136 3.84 -12.18 -21.21
CA PRO A 136 4.67 -10.99 -20.98
C PRO A 136 5.99 -11.11 -21.74
N ALA A 137 6.31 -10.11 -22.57
CA ALA A 137 7.59 -10.03 -23.29
C ALA A 137 8.80 -10.10 -22.34
N GLU A 138 9.93 -10.66 -22.79
CA GLU A 138 11.12 -10.90 -21.94
C GLU A 138 11.59 -9.67 -21.15
N ARG A 139 11.50 -8.47 -21.73
CA ARG A 139 11.85 -7.21 -21.07
C ARG A 139 11.04 -6.98 -19.77
N TRP A 140 9.78 -7.38 -19.76
CA TRP A 140 8.89 -7.25 -18.60
C TRP A 140 9.21 -8.29 -17.53
N GLN A 141 9.53 -9.52 -17.94
CA GLN A 141 9.96 -10.57 -17.00
C GLN A 141 11.28 -10.20 -16.30
N ARG A 142 12.23 -9.60 -17.03
CA ARG A 142 13.48 -9.09 -16.44
C ARG A 142 13.21 -7.96 -15.44
N ARG A 143 12.35 -7.00 -15.79
CA ARG A 143 11.94 -5.91 -14.88
C ARG A 143 11.23 -6.43 -13.63
N GLU A 144 10.33 -7.40 -13.80
CA GLU A 144 9.62 -8.02 -12.69
C GLU A 144 10.60 -8.72 -11.73
N ARG A 145 11.59 -9.44 -12.25
CA ARG A 145 12.63 -10.06 -11.42
C ARG A 145 13.41 -9.02 -10.62
N VAL A 146 13.79 -7.90 -11.26
CA VAL A 146 14.46 -6.78 -10.58
C VAL A 146 13.57 -6.21 -9.48
N TYR A 147 12.27 -5.99 -9.75
CA TYR A 147 11.35 -5.50 -8.72
C TYR A 147 11.20 -6.47 -7.56
N ARG A 148 11.06 -7.77 -7.82
CA ARG A 148 11.01 -8.79 -6.76
C ARG A 148 12.29 -8.81 -5.92
N MET A 149 13.46 -8.69 -6.55
CA MET A 149 14.75 -8.60 -5.85
C MET A 149 14.85 -7.32 -5.02
N LEU A 150 14.46 -6.17 -5.59
CA LEU A 150 14.46 -4.89 -4.89
C LEU A 150 13.53 -4.93 -3.68
N THR A 151 12.34 -5.51 -3.83
CA THR A 151 11.38 -5.72 -2.73
C THR A 151 11.97 -6.65 -1.67
N GLY A 152 12.57 -7.77 -2.07
CA GLY A 152 13.22 -8.69 -1.15
C GLY A 152 14.33 -8.01 -0.34
N MET A 153 15.25 -7.32 -1.01
CA MET A 153 16.32 -6.56 -0.36
C MET A 153 15.77 -5.45 0.55
N SER A 154 14.66 -4.81 0.15
CA SER A 154 14.06 -3.75 0.94
C SER A 154 13.49 -4.20 2.27
N LEU A 155 13.16 -5.49 2.39
CA LEU A 155 12.70 -6.12 3.62
C LEU A 155 13.88 -6.73 4.38
N VAL A 156 14.72 -7.51 3.71
CA VAL A 156 15.81 -8.27 4.36
C VAL A 156 16.82 -7.35 5.03
N ILE A 157 17.27 -6.29 4.35
CA ILE A 157 18.32 -5.41 4.89
C ILE A 157 17.91 -4.74 6.20
N PRO A 158 16.77 -4.03 6.30
CA PRO A 158 16.37 -3.41 7.57
C PRO A 158 16.05 -4.44 8.64
N THR A 159 15.45 -5.59 8.28
CA THR A 159 15.15 -6.64 9.27
C THR A 159 16.43 -7.21 9.89
N VAL A 160 17.43 -7.52 9.07
CA VAL A 160 18.74 -8.00 9.56
C VAL A 160 19.42 -6.92 10.40
N LEU A 161 19.43 -5.66 9.93
CA LEU A 161 20.03 -4.54 10.65
C LEU A 161 19.41 -4.36 12.05
N ILE A 162 18.07 -4.35 12.14
CA ILE A 162 17.35 -4.23 13.42
C ILE A 162 17.62 -5.44 14.31
N ALA A 163 17.58 -6.64 13.74
CA ALA A 163 17.81 -7.87 14.50
C ALA A 163 19.23 -7.90 15.07
N TRP A 164 20.22 -7.48 14.29
CA TRP A 164 21.61 -7.45 14.72
C TRP A 164 21.82 -6.46 15.87
N VAL A 165 21.27 -5.25 15.76
CA VAL A 165 21.34 -4.24 16.83
C VAL A 165 20.65 -4.70 18.13
N ASN A 166 19.52 -5.39 18.04
CA ASN A 166 18.69 -5.68 19.21
C ASN A 166 18.98 -7.05 19.86
N PHE A 167 19.59 -7.99 19.13
CA PHE A 167 19.78 -9.36 19.60
C PHE A 167 21.23 -9.85 19.58
N ASP A 168 22.19 -9.07 19.07
CA ASP A 168 23.61 -9.44 19.15
C ASP A 168 24.19 -9.08 20.53
N ASN A 169 24.62 -10.09 21.28
CA ASN A 169 25.22 -9.92 22.60
C ASN A 169 26.50 -9.07 22.54
N ALA A 170 27.28 -9.15 21.46
CA ALA A 170 28.52 -8.38 21.32
C ALA A 170 28.26 -6.86 21.32
N ILE A 171 27.15 -6.43 20.71
CA ILE A 171 26.76 -5.00 20.69
C ILE A 171 26.26 -4.58 22.07
N ALA A 172 25.48 -5.43 22.75
CA ALA A 172 25.02 -5.16 24.11
C ALA A 172 26.17 -5.05 25.10
N ASP A 173 27.16 -5.94 25.01
CA ASP A 173 28.37 -5.95 25.85
C ASP A 173 29.21 -4.70 25.59
N TYR A 174 29.47 -4.37 24.32
CA TYR A 174 30.20 -3.16 23.93
C TYR A 174 29.52 -1.87 24.42
N LEU A 175 28.19 -1.77 24.27
CA LEU A 175 27.43 -0.64 24.80
C LEU A 175 27.41 -0.62 26.34
N GLY A 176 27.47 -1.79 26.98
CA GLY A 176 27.61 -1.94 28.42
C GLY A 176 28.93 -1.40 28.96
N GLU A 177 30.03 -1.69 28.26
CA GLU A 177 31.36 -1.16 28.58
C GLU A 177 31.45 0.35 28.35
N MET A 178 30.91 0.85 27.24
CA MET A 178 31.04 2.25 26.84
C MET A 178 30.04 3.19 27.54
N TYR A 179 28.85 2.69 27.88
CA TYR A 179 27.75 3.47 28.47
C TYR A 179 27.04 2.71 29.61
N PRO A 180 27.71 2.53 30.77
CA PRO A 180 27.15 1.78 31.90
C PRO A 180 25.82 2.37 32.37
N GLY A 181 24.83 1.50 32.56
CA GLY A 181 23.47 1.87 32.99
C GLY A 181 22.61 2.57 31.93
N ARG A 182 23.11 2.80 30.71
CA ARG A 182 22.37 3.45 29.60
C ARG A 182 22.23 2.58 28.36
N VAL A 183 22.55 1.29 28.45
CA VAL A 183 22.55 0.34 27.33
C VAL A 183 21.23 0.34 26.55
N ALA A 184 20.09 0.30 27.24
CA ALA A 184 18.77 0.29 26.58
C ALA A 184 18.50 1.56 25.76
N LEU A 185 18.87 2.74 26.29
CA LEU A 185 18.72 4.02 25.58
C LEU A 185 19.65 4.08 24.36
N MET A 186 20.89 3.65 24.51
CA MET A 186 21.87 3.66 23.41
C MET A 186 21.52 2.64 22.32
N THR A 187 21.02 1.46 22.69
CA THR A 187 20.52 0.45 21.74
C THR A 187 19.31 0.98 20.97
N THR A 188 18.41 1.70 21.64
CA THR A 188 17.27 2.37 21.00
C THR A 188 17.75 3.45 20.02
N ALA A 189 18.68 4.31 20.45
CA ALA A 189 19.25 5.35 19.60
C ALA A 189 19.97 4.76 18.37
N LEU A 190 20.73 3.68 18.56
CA LEU A 190 21.40 2.96 17.49
C LEU A 190 20.39 2.36 16.51
N THR A 191 19.31 1.73 17.02
CA THR A 191 18.23 1.17 16.19
C THR A 191 17.54 2.26 15.36
N VAL A 192 17.22 3.40 15.98
CA VAL A 192 16.62 4.56 15.27
C VAL A 192 17.58 5.09 14.21
N GLY A 193 18.87 5.25 14.54
CA GLY A 193 19.90 5.66 13.58
C GLY A 193 20.01 4.70 12.39
N ALA A 194 20.01 3.40 12.66
CA ALA A 194 19.98 2.32 11.67
C ALA A 194 18.76 2.43 10.73
N VAL A 195 17.56 2.64 11.30
CA VAL A 195 16.33 2.82 10.52
C VAL A 195 16.37 4.09 9.67
N VAL A 196 16.79 5.22 10.24
CA VAL A 196 16.90 6.50 9.50
C VAL A 196 17.89 6.37 8.35
N LEU A 197 19.07 5.80 8.61
CA LEU A 197 20.08 5.53 7.58
C LEU A 197 19.50 4.66 6.47
N TRP A 198 18.80 3.58 6.84
CA TRP A 198 18.15 2.71 5.87
C TRP A 198 17.07 3.45 5.06
N LEU A 199 16.23 4.29 5.68
CA LEU A 199 15.23 5.08 4.97
C LEU A 199 15.86 6.05 3.96
N ILE A 200 16.99 6.67 4.31
CA ILE A 200 17.77 7.51 3.40
C ILE A 200 18.26 6.68 2.21
N ILE A 201 18.92 5.54 2.48
CA ILE A 201 19.40 4.64 1.42
C ILE A 201 18.24 4.17 0.53
N TYR A 202 17.12 3.79 1.12
CA TYR A 202 15.93 3.36 0.40
C TYR A 202 15.36 4.48 -0.49
N HIS A 203 15.29 5.71 0.02
CA HIS A 203 14.81 6.85 -0.76
C HIS A 203 15.70 7.14 -1.98
N TYR A 204 17.02 7.18 -1.79
CA TYR A 204 17.95 7.57 -2.86
C TYR A 204 18.32 6.42 -3.79
N ALA A 205 18.62 5.24 -3.26
CA ALA A 205 19.09 4.10 -4.05
C ALA A 205 17.96 3.24 -4.61
N PHE A 206 16.90 2.98 -3.84
CA PHE A 206 15.82 2.07 -4.26
C PHE A 206 14.72 2.83 -5.02
N LEU A 207 14.13 3.85 -4.39
CA LEU A 207 13.07 4.66 -5.01
C LEU A 207 13.58 5.50 -6.19
N GLY A 208 14.83 5.96 -6.14
CA GLY A 208 15.48 6.67 -7.25
C GLY A 208 15.51 5.86 -8.54
N VAL A 209 15.89 4.58 -8.48
CA VAL A 209 15.96 3.66 -9.64
C VAL A 209 14.57 3.33 -10.20
N LEU A 210 13.53 3.38 -9.37
CA LEU A 210 12.15 3.13 -9.76
C LEU A 210 11.46 4.37 -10.36
N ARG A 211 12.01 5.57 -10.16
CA ARG A 211 11.42 6.83 -10.61
C ARG A 211 11.13 6.88 -12.13
N PRO A 212 12.05 6.43 -13.02
CA PRO A 212 11.78 6.37 -14.45
C PRO A 212 10.67 5.38 -14.84
N HIS A 213 10.45 4.35 -14.01
CA HIS A 213 9.47 3.30 -14.28
C HIS A 213 8.06 3.66 -13.79
N ARG A 214 7.92 4.57 -12.81
CA ARG A 214 6.61 5.06 -12.31
C ARG A 214 5.89 5.98 -13.30
N THR A 215 6.62 6.69 -14.15
CA THR A 215 6.05 7.68 -15.09
C THR A 215 5.44 7.07 -16.36
N GLY A 216 5.34 5.74 -16.43
CA GLY A 216 4.91 5.03 -17.62
C GLY A 216 6.00 4.99 -18.69
N ASP A 217 5.93 3.97 -19.54
CA ASP A 217 6.86 3.78 -20.64
C ASP A 217 6.65 4.91 -21.66
N ARG A 218 7.60 5.87 -21.72
CA ARG A 218 7.51 7.05 -22.59
C ARG A 218 7.28 6.64 -24.04
N ASP A 219 7.89 5.55 -24.47
CA ASP A 219 7.74 5.00 -25.82
C ASP A 219 6.32 4.50 -26.08
N LEU A 220 5.63 4.04 -25.04
CA LEU A 220 4.25 3.56 -25.10
C LEU A 220 3.27 4.73 -25.14
N VAL A 221 3.58 5.82 -24.44
CA VAL A 221 2.80 7.08 -24.52
C VAL A 221 2.97 7.73 -25.90
N THR A 222 4.19 7.76 -26.46
CA THR A 222 4.44 8.33 -27.79
C THR A 222 3.79 7.49 -28.88
N THR A 223 3.89 6.16 -28.82
CA THR A 223 3.21 5.26 -29.77
C THR A 223 1.68 5.35 -29.66
N LEU A 224 1.11 5.46 -28.45
CA LEU A 224 -0.33 5.72 -28.28
C LEU A 224 -0.76 7.09 -28.83
N ALA A 225 0.09 8.11 -28.69
CA ALA A 225 -0.16 9.43 -29.24
C ALA A 225 -0.15 9.41 -30.78
N GLN A 226 0.81 8.70 -31.38
CA GLN A 226 0.87 8.46 -32.83
C GLN A 226 -0.34 7.67 -33.31
N ALA A 227 -0.69 6.55 -32.66
CA ALA A 227 -1.88 5.77 -33.00
C ALA A 227 -3.18 6.57 -32.89
N ARG A 228 -3.29 7.50 -31.94
CA ARG A 228 -4.43 8.45 -31.85
C ARG A 228 -4.42 9.48 -32.97
N ALA A 229 -3.26 9.95 -33.40
CA ALA A 229 -3.13 10.86 -34.53
C ALA A 229 -3.54 10.16 -35.84
N ASP A 230 -3.09 8.93 -36.05
CA ASP A 230 -3.43 8.11 -37.20
C ASP A 230 -4.92 7.73 -37.22
N ALA A 231 -5.48 7.37 -36.06
CA ALA A 231 -6.91 7.12 -35.93
C ALA A 231 -7.76 8.38 -36.19
N LYS A 232 -7.27 9.57 -35.83
CA LYS A 232 -7.91 10.85 -36.18
C LYS A 232 -7.81 11.15 -37.68
N ALA A 233 -6.72 10.75 -38.33
CA ALA A 233 -6.55 10.88 -39.78
C ALA A 233 -7.51 9.98 -40.57
N GLY A 234 -8.01 8.90 -39.96
CA GLY A 234 -9.06 8.03 -40.51
C GLY A 234 -10.48 8.61 -40.49
N LYS A 235 -10.71 9.83 -39.99
CA LYS A 235 -12.02 10.49 -40.11
C LYS A 235 -12.29 10.87 -41.57
N PRO A 236 -13.49 10.60 -42.12
CA PRO A 236 -13.81 10.95 -43.50
C PRO A 236 -13.64 12.45 -43.73
N ARG A 237 -12.85 12.80 -44.76
CA ARG A 237 -12.52 14.19 -45.11
C ARG A 237 -13.81 14.95 -45.44
N PRO A 238 -13.92 16.26 -45.16
CA PRO A 238 -15.12 17.06 -45.44
C PRO A 238 -15.60 16.98 -46.90
N ARG A 239 -14.69 16.71 -47.84
CA ARG A 239 -14.99 16.45 -49.26
C ARG A 239 -15.89 15.21 -49.48
N PHE A 240 -15.77 14.17 -48.65
CA PHE A 240 -16.62 12.98 -48.72
C PHE A 240 -18.07 13.32 -48.40
N TYR A 241 -18.31 14.12 -47.34
CA TYR A 241 -19.65 14.58 -46.99
C TYR A 241 -20.27 15.47 -48.07
N LEU A 242 -19.46 16.34 -48.69
CA LEU A 242 -19.88 17.12 -49.86
C LEU A 242 -20.29 16.23 -51.04
N SER A 243 -19.50 15.21 -51.37
CA SER A 243 -19.86 14.27 -52.44
C SER A 243 -21.13 13.47 -52.14
N VAL A 244 -21.33 13.05 -50.88
CA VAL A 244 -22.55 12.34 -50.47
C VAL A 244 -23.77 13.26 -50.53
N ALA A 245 -23.66 14.50 -50.05
CA ALA A 245 -24.73 15.48 -50.14
C ALA A 245 -25.10 15.80 -51.59
N LEU A 246 -24.11 15.95 -52.47
CA LEU A 246 -24.33 16.23 -53.89
C LEU A 246 -25.00 15.05 -54.60
N ALA A 247 -24.61 13.81 -54.26
CA ALA A 247 -25.27 12.60 -54.76
C ALA A 247 -26.74 12.50 -54.31
N LEU A 248 -27.04 12.84 -53.05
CA LEU A 248 -28.41 12.86 -52.53
C LEU A 248 -29.28 13.93 -53.21
N VAL A 249 -28.73 15.12 -53.46
CA VAL A 249 -29.43 16.18 -54.19
C VAL A 249 -29.73 15.75 -55.63
N ALA A 250 -28.76 15.13 -56.31
CA ALA A 250 -28.96 14.62 -57.67
C ALA A 250 -30.03 13.52 -57.72
N MET A 251 -30.06 12.61 -56.73
CA MET A 251 -31.12 11.61 -56.60
C MET A 251 -32.49 12.25 -56.38
N ALA A 252 -32.59 13.24 -55.48
CA ALA A 252 -33.85 13.94 -55.21
C ALA A 252 -34.38 14.66 -56.46
N ILE A 253 -33.49 15.31 -57.22
CA ILE A 253 -33.84 15.98 -58.49
C ILE A 253 -34.33 14.95 -59.52
N LEU A 254 -33.67 13.80 -59.64
CA LEU A 254 -34.10 12.72 -60.53
C LEU A 254 -35.48 12.16 -60.17
N ILE A 255 -35.76 11.99 -58.88
CA ILE A 255 -37.08 11.53 -58.40
C ILE A 255 -38.14 12.59 -58.71
N LEU A 256 -37.86 13.87 -58.46
CA LEU A 256 -38.79 14.97 -58.73
C LEU A 256 -39.11 15.11 -60.22
N LEU A 257 -38.09 15.02 -61.08
CA LEU A 257 -38.25 15.02 -62.54
C LEU A 257 -39.05 13.82 -63.05
N ARG A 258 -38.89 12.65 -62.41
CA ARG A 258 -39.68 11.46 -62.72
C ARG A 258 -41.15 11.62 -62.34
N HIS A 259 -41.46 12.29 -61.23
CA HIS A 259 -42.84 12.58 -60.82
C HIS A 259 -43.53 13.70 -61.61
N LEU A 260 -42.77 14.59 -62.26
CA LEU A 260 -43.33 15.66 -63.10
C LEU A 260 -43.58 15.24 -64.55
N LYS A 261 -43.01 14.11 -65.00
CA LYS A 261 -43.14 13.59 -66.38
C LYS A 261 -44.03 12.34 -66.50
N GLY A 262 -44.57 11.84 -65.38
CA GLY A 262 -45.60 10.80 -65.35
C GLY A 262 -46.93 11.41 -64.96
#